data_AF-A0A2V4CYY3-F1
#
_entry.id   AF-A0A2V4CYY3-F1
#
_cell.length_a   1.000
_cell.length_b   1.000
_cell.length_c   1.000
_cell.angle_alpha   90.00
_cell.angle_beta   90.00
_cell.angle_gamma   90.00
#
_symmetry.space_group_name_H-M   'P 1'
#
loop_
_entity.id
_entity.type
_entity.pdbx_description
1 polymer ?
#
loop_
_entity_poly.entity_id
_entity_poly.type
_entity_poly.pdbx_seq_one_letter_code
_entity_poly.pdbx_strand_id
1 'polypeptide(L)'
;EQAGVDLKWATERLNALEEGGAAHGLAMLNMAAWHESVGEPIMALAIHSQINRHGPHLVETIALSRLRAAHLTLNIGDLQSSLRHSWVSFQGLRDTDMPELVREAALLWLDVALNEVSEEAPSMQERVETAKPRNPGDGDDARSNPADISQILEWLVNNWDGDASGELRPDIAVMIEAEQAIDQSAFQERISQIEELSPRDVVELLTGRD
;
A
#
# COMPACT_ATOMS: atom_id res chain seq x y z
N GLU A 1 -19.72 11.31 18.66
CA GLU A 1 -19.08 12.08 19.75
C GLU A 1 -18.62 11.18 20.90
N GLN A 2 -19.52 10.48 21.61
CA GLN A 2 -19.14 9.57 22.71
C GLN A 2 -18.05 8.55 22.34
N ALA A 3 -18.14 7.93 21.16
CA ALA A 3 -17.13 7.00 20.67
C ALA A 3 -15.71 7.62 20.63
N GLY A 4 -15.58 8.88 20.23
CA GLY A 4 -14.29 9.57 20.20
C GLY A 4 -13.73 9.81 21.61
N VAL A 5 -14.60 10.12 22.59
CA VAL A 5 -14.20 10.25 24.00
C VAL A 5 -13.69 8.91 24.55
N ASP A 6 -14.40 7.83 24.27
CA ASP A 6 -14.05 6.49 24.75
C ASP A 6 -12.73 6.00 24.10
N LEU A 7 -12.55 6.24 22.80
CA LEU A 7 -11.32 5.91 22.08
C LEU A 7 -10.13 6.74 22.58
N LYS A 8 -10.35 8.01 22.94
CA LYS A 8 -9.29 8.87 23.50
C LYS A 8 -8.84 8.33 24.83
N TRP A 9 -9.80 8.05 25.69
CA TRP A 9 -9.55 7.47 27.00
C TRP A 9 -8.81 6.13 26.88
N ALA A 10 -9.24 5.24 25.98
CA ALA A 10 -8.59 3.95 25.73
C ALA A 10 -7.14 4.13 25.26
N THR A 11 -6.91 4.99 24.28
CA THR A 11 -5.56 5.29 23.77
C THR A 11 -4.64 5.80 24.87
N GLU A 12 -5.06 6.80 25.65
CA GLU A 12 -4.27 7.36 26.75
C GLU A 12 -3.98 6.33 27.84
N ARG A 13 -4.95 5.47 28.17
CA ARG A 13 -4.79 4.45 29.22
C ARG A 13 -3.86 3.33 28.79
N LEU A 14 -4.00 2.86 27.55
CA LEU A 14 -3.17 1.80 26.99
C LEU A 14 -1.74 2.28 26.77
N ASN A 15 -1.54 3.53 26.36
CA ASN A 15 -0.21 4.14 26.30
C ASN A 15 0.52 4.05 27.66
N ALA A 16 -0.20 4.29 28.75
CA ALA A 16 0.38 4.26 30.10
C ALA A 16 0.65 2.84 30.63
N LEU A 17 -0.04 1.82 30.12
CA LEU A 17 0.02 0.44 30.63
C LEU A 17 0.90 -0.47 29.77
N GLU A 18 0.83 -0.30 28.45
CA GLU A 18 1.43 -1.17 27.44
C GLU A 18 1.72 -0.38 26.16
N GLU A 19 2.58 0.64 26.27
CA GLU A 19 2.99 1.46 25.12
C GLU A 19 3.51 0.56 23.98
N GLY A 20 2.93 0.74 22.79
CA GLY A 20 3.30 -0.02 21.59
C GLY A 20 2.69 -1.42 21.49
N GLY A 21 2.06 -1.92 22.56
CA GLY A 21 1.39 -3.21 22.55
C GLY A 21 0.22 -3.28 21.54
N ALA A 22 -0.23 -4.49 21.24
CA ALA A 22 -1.30 -4.74 20.27
C ALA A 22 -2.58 -3.94 20.57
N ALA A 23 -2.97 -3.89 21.86
CA ALA A 23 -4.14 -3.14 22.28
C ALA A 23 -3.96 -1.62 22.10
N HIS A 24 -2.79 -1.08 22.44
CA HIS A 24 -2.48 0.34 22.24
C HIS A 24 -2.50 0.70 20.76
N GLY A 25 -1.83 -0.09 19.91
CA GLY A 25 -1.81 0.09 18.47
C GLY A 25 -3.22 0.06 17.86
N LEU A 26 -4.04 -0.92 18.25
CA LEU A 26 -5.42 -1.01 17.77
C LEU A 26 -6.30 0.17 18.22
N ALA A 27 -6.13 0.65 19.46
CA ALA A 27 -6.84 1.83 19.94
C ALA A 27 -6.47 3.08 19.12
N MET A 28 -5.19 3.26 18.80
CA MET A 28 -4.73 4.36 17.94
C MET A 28 -5.29 4.25 16.51
N LEU A 29 -5.26 3.07 15.90
CA LEU A 29 -5.84 2.85 14.57
C LEU A 29 -7.35 3.15 14.55
N ASN A 30 -8.10 2.70 15.56
CA ASN A 30 -9.51 2.98 15.69
C ASN A 30 -9.80 4.46 15.94
N MET A 31 -8.96 5.15 16.71
CA MET A 31 -9.05 6.59 16.90
C MET A 31 -8.85 7.36 15.58
N ALA A 32 -7.84 6.99 14.80
CA ALA A 32 -7.62 7.57 13.48
C ALA A 32 -8.83 7.35 12.56
N ALA A 33 -9.32 6.11 12.48
CA ALA A 33 -10.50 5.77 11.69
C ALA A 33 -11.76 6.54 12.13
N TRP A 34 -11.92 6.78 13.44
CA TRP A 34 -13.00 7.62 13.94
C TRP A 34 -12.90 9.06 13.43
N HIS A 35 -11.71 9.68 13.51
CA HIS A 35 -11.48 11.02 12.94
C HIS A 35 -11.77 11.08 11.44
N GLU A 36 -11.36 10.06 10.66
CA GLU A 36 -11.74 9.96 9.24
C GLU A 36 -13.26 9.94 9.06
N SER A 37 -13.97 9.12 9.86
CA SER A 37 -15.42 8.95 9.75
C SER A 37 -16.24 10.21 10.05
N VAL A 38 -15.69 11.15 10.82
CA VAL A 38 -16.33 12.43 11.16
C VAL A 38 -15.83 13.60 10.31
N GLY A 39 -15.06 13.32 9.26
CA GLY A 39 -14.57 14.34 8.33
C GLY A 39 -13.36 15.13 8.84
N GLU A 40 -12.53 14.53 9.70
CA GLU A 40 -11.32 15.14 10.26
C GLU A 40 -10.03 14.41 9.79
N PRO A 41 -9.75 14.34 8.47
CA PRO A 41 -8.63 13.56 7.93
C PRO A 41 -7.25 14.06 8.41
N ILE A 42 -7.13 15.36 8.70
CA ILE A 42 -5.89 15.94 9.25
C ILE A 42 -5.66 15.46 10.69
N MET A 43 -6.72 15.29 11.48
CA MET A 43 -6.60 14.70 12.81
C MET A 43 -6.25 13.21 12.73
N ALA A 44 -6.83 12.48 11.78
CA ALA A 44 -6.44 11.09 11.54
C ALA A 44 -4.95 10.96 11.18
N LEU A 45 -4.43 11.82 10.29
CA LEU A 45 -2.99 11.89 9.99
C LEU A 45 -2.15 12.21 11.23
N ALA A 46 -2.63 13.12 12.09
CA ALA A 46 -1.96 13.44 13.35
C ALA A 46 -1.92 12.25 14.34
N ILE A 47 -2.89 11.34 14.30
CA ILE A 47 -2.83 10.09 15.07
C ILE A 47 -1.85 9.11 14.42
N HIS A 48 -1.91 8.92 13.09
CA HIS A 48 -0.99 8.03 12.36
C HIS A 48 0.48 8.46 12.45
N SER A 49 0.77 9.76 12.66
CA SER A 49 2.14 10.25 12.85
C SER A 49 2.71 9.89 14.23
N GLN A 50 1.85 9.65 15.23
CA GLN A 50 2.26 9.22 16.57
C GLN A 50 2.69 7.74 16.61
N ILE A 51 2.25 6.92 15.65
CA ILE A 51 2.71 5.54 15.48
C ILE A 51 4.10 5.55 14.82
N ASN A 52 5.14 5.73 15.63
CA ASN A 52 6.52 5.82 15.14
C ASN A 52 7.01 4.46 14.59
N ARG A 53 7.60 4.47 13.38
CA ARG A 53 8.17 3.28 12.73
C ARG A 53 9.32 2.64 13.51
N HIS A 54 10.03 3.45 14.29
CA HIS A 54 11.14 3.02 15.15
C HIS A 54 10.73 2.97 16.63
N GLY A 55 9.43 3.11 16.88
CA GLY A 55 8.85 3.05 18.22
C GLY A 55 8.54 1.62 18.66
N PRO A 56 7.83 1.46 19.78
CA PRO A 56 7.53 0.16 20.37
C PRO A 56 6.38 -0.58 19.68
N HIS A 57 5.77 -0.02 18.63
CA HIS A 57 4.60 -0.60 17.98
C HIS A 57 4.95 -1.85 17.16
N LEU A 58 4.00 -2.79 17.11
CA LEU A 58 4.09 -3.96 16.24
C LEU A 58 4.18 -3.54 14.76
N VAL A 59 4.88 -4.36 13.96
CA VAL A 59 5.10 -4.09 12.53
C VAL A 59 3.77 -3.99 11.79
N GLU A 60 2.78 -4.81 12.12
CA GLU A 60 1.44 -4.79 11.54
C GLU A 60 0.73 -3.48 11.85
N THR A 61 0.86 -2.99 13.08
CA THR A 61 0.26 -1.70 13.49
C THR A 61 0.87 -0.55 12.70
N ILE A 62 2.20 -0.54 12.58
CA ILE A 62 2.92 0.48 11.81
C ILE A 62 2.49 0.41 10.35
N ALA A 63 2.45 -0.78 9.75
CA ALA A 63 2.16 -0.95 8.34
C ALA A 63 0.71 -0.58 8.00
N LEU A 64 -0.27 -1.04 8.79
CA LEU A 64 -1.68 -0.62 8.68
C LEU A 64 -1.85 0.90 8.83
N SER A 65 -1.16 1.50 9.80
CA SER A 65 -1.17 2.95 9.97
C SER A 65 -0.61 3.68 8.74
N ARG A 66 0.39 3.10 8.08
CA ARG A 66 1.01 3.70 6.89
C ARG A 66 0.14 3.52 5.66
N LEU A 67 -0.56 2.39 5.50
CA LEU A 67 -1.56 2.22 4.44
C LEU A 67 -2.63 3.31 4.50
N ARG A 68 -3.21 3.54 5.69
CA ARG A 68 -4.23 4.59 5.88
C ARG A 68 -3.67 5.99 5.67
N ALA A 69 -2.47 6.26 6.20
CA ALA A 69 -1.81 7.55 5.95
C ALA A 69 -1.56 7.80 4.45
N ALA A 70 -1.19 6.77 3.68
CA ALA A 70 -0.99 6.87 2.24
C ALA A 70 -2.26 7.34 1.52
N HIS A 71 -3.39 6.68 1.77
CA HIS A 71 -4.71 7.07 1.26
C HIS A 71 -5.07 8.52 1.61
N LEU A 72 -4.87 8.91 2.87
CA LEU A 72 -5.16 10.27 3.33
C LEU A 72 -4.29 11.31 2.62
N THR A 73 -3.00 11.04 2.47
CA THR A 73 -2.07 11.94 1.76
C THR A 73 -2.36 12.03 0.27
N LEU A 74 -2.74 10.92 -0.37
CA LEU A 74 -3.20 10.92 -1.76
C LEU A 74 -4.43 11.80 -1.94
N ASN A 75 -5.43 11.65 -1.06
CA ASN A 75 -6.68 12.41 -1.13
C ASN A 75 -6.50 13.92 -0.98
N ILE A 76 -5.43 14.38 -0.31
CA ILE A 76 -5.10 15.80 -0.18
C ILE A 76 -4.05 16.28 -1.20
N GLY A 77 -3.62 15.41 -2.12
CA GLY A 77 -2.67 15.71 -3.19
C GLY A 77 -1.18 15.64 -2.81
N ASP A 78 -0.84 15.15 -1.62
CA ASP A 78 0.55 14.91 -1.20
C ASP A 78 1.04 13.54 -1.71
N LEU A 79 1.37 13.49 -2.99
CA LEU A 79 1.82 12.27 -3.67
C LEU A 79 3.13 11.74 -3.10
N GLN A 80 4.04 12.63 -2.72
CA GLN A 80 5.34 12.25 -2.16
C GLN A 80 5.19 11.52 -0.82
N SER A 81 4.32 12.00 0.07
CA SER A 81 4.02 11.29 1.31
C SER A 81 3.24 10.00 1.05
N SER A 82 2.32 10.01 0.08
CA SER A 82 1.58 8.80 -0.31
C SER A 82 2.53 7.68 -0.70
N LEU A 83 3.48 7.93 -1.63
CA LEU A 83 4.50 6.97 -2.05
C LEU A 83 5.32 6.41 -0.89
N ARG A 84 5.80 7.26 0.01
CA ARG A 84 6.58 6.79 1.17
C ARG A 84 5.74 5.93 2.11
N HIS A 85 4.50 6.33 2.35
CA HIS A 85 3.60 5.61 3.25
C HIS A 85 3.18 4.26 2.68
N SER A 86 2.76 4.19 1.42
CA SER A 86 2.40 2.92 0.78
C SER A 86 3.60 2.00 0.64
N TRP A 87 4.81 2.52 0.39
CA TRP A 87 6.04 1.71 0.38
C TRP A 87 6.33 1.06 1.73
N VAL A 88 6.31 1.85 2.81
CA VAL A 88 6.55 1.33 4.16
C VAL A 88 5.46 0.32 4.55
N SER A 89 4.22 0.57 4.16
CA SER A 89 3.12 -0.38 4.36
C SER A 89 3.36 -1.69 3.62
N PHE A 90 3.70 -1.61 2.33
CA PHE A 90 4.01 -2.78 1.51
C PHE A 90 5.12 -3.61 2.14
N GLN A 91 6.27 -3.01 2.43
CA GLN A 91 7.40 -3.74 3.03
C GLN A 91 7.07 -4.33 4.41
N GLY A 92 6.30 -3.61 5.24
CA GLY A 92 5.92 -4.09 6.57
C GLY A 92 4.88 -5.21 6.57
N LEU A 93 3.96 -5.23 5.60
CA LEU A 93 2.92 -6.25 5.51
C LEU A 93 3.39 -7.54 4.81
N ARG A 94 4.46 -7.50 4.02
CA ARG A 94 4.93 -8.65 3.21
C ARG A 94 5.20 -9.92 4.02
N ASP A 95 5.60 -9.77 5.28
CA ASP A 95 5.92 -10.88 6.17
C ASP A 95 4.74 -11.26 7.10
N THR A 96 3.53 -10.75 6.79
CA THR A 96 2.31 -10.97 7.59
C THR A 96 1.31 -11.87 6.85
N ASP A 97 0.36 -12.44 7.58
CA ASP A 97 -0.73 -13.27 7.01
C ASP A 97 -1.90 -12.41 6.48
N MET A 98 -1.58 -11.28 5.84
CA MET A 98 -2.56 -10.28 5.36
C MET A 98 -2.37 -9.96 3.86
N PRO A 99 -2.46 -10.96 2.96
CA PRO A 99 -2.08 -10.80 1.55
C PRO A 99 -2.89 -9.72 0.82
N GLU A 100 -4.17 -9.55 1.16
CA GLU A 100 -5.02 -8.53 0.55
C GLU A 100 -4.55 -7.10 0.87
N LEU A 101 -4.05 -6.87 2.08
CA LEU A 101 -3.52 -5.57 2.49
C LEU A 101 -2.14 -5.30 1.86
N VAL A 102 -1.33 -6.34 1.64
CA VAL A 102 -0.08 -6.21 0.88
C VAL A 102 -0.40 -5.80 -0.56
N ARG A 103 -1.38 -6.46 -1.19
CA ARG A 103 -1.85 -6.15 -2.55
C ARG A 103 -2.40 -4.72 -2.64
N GLU A 104 -3.20 -4.29 -1.68
CA GLU A 104 -3.71 -2.91 -1.62
C GLU A 104 -2.56 -1.89 -1.54
N ALA A 105 -1.59 -2.11 -0.65
CA ALA A 105 -0.44 -1.22 -0.51
C ALA A 105 0.41 -1.16 -1.79
N ALA A 106 0.63 -2.30 -2.43
CA ALA A 106 1.36 -2.41 -3.69
C ALA A 106 0.66 -1.68 -4.84
N LEU A 107 -0.64 -1.91 -5.03
CA LEU A 107 -1.42 -1.26 -6.08
C LEU A 107 -1.54 0.24 -5.87
N LEU A 108 -1.77 0.68 -4.62
CA LEU A 108 -1.77 2.11 -4.27
C LEU A 108 -0.41 2.76 -4.57
N TRP A 109 0.69 2.06 -4.28
CA TRP A 109 2.02 2.59 -4.60
C TRP A 109 2.22 2.71 -6.11
N LEU A 110 1.86 1.69 -6.89
CA LEU A 110 1.99 1.72 -8.36
C LEU A 110 1.13 2.84 -8.98
N ASP A 111 -0.14 2.95 -8.58
CA ASP A 111 -1.05 3.99 -9.07
C ASP A 111 -0.46 5.40 -8.91
N VAL A 112 0.19 5.67 -7.77
CA VAL A 112 0.87 6.96 -7.55
C VAL A 112 2.20 7.02 -8.32
N ALA A 113 2.98 5.95 -8.32
CA ALA A 113 4.33 5.94 -8.89
C ALA A 113 4.34 6.17 -10.40
N LEU A 114 3.32 5.69 -11.11
CA LEU A 114 3.20 5.78 -12.56
C LEU A 114 2.92 7.21 -13.06
N ASN A 115 2.60 8.15 -12.17
CA ASN A 115 2.43 9.56 -12.55
C ASN A 115 3.72 10.18 -13.12
N GLU A 116 4.89 9.80 -12.58
CA GLU A 116 6.17 10.31 -13.07
C GLU A 116 7.31 9.31 -12.80
N VAL A 117 7.72 8.57 -13.84
CA VAL A 117 8.79 7.57 -13.76
C VAL A 117 10.11 8.18 -14.25
N SER A 118 11.20 8.00 -13.49
CA SER A 118 12.50 8.57 -13.83
C SER A 118 13.66 7.74 -13.28
N GLU A 119 14.62 7.42 -14.15
CA GLU A 119 15.89 6.77 -13.78
C GLU A 119 16.77 7.64 -12.85
N GLU A 120 16.53 8.95 -12.82
CA GLU A 120 17.23 9.88 -11.93
C GLU A 120 16.61 9.94 -10.52
N ALA A 121 15.44 9.32 -10.32
CA ALA A 121 14.82 9.28 -9.01
C ALA A 121 15.60 8.33 -8.08
N PRO A 122 15.91 8.73 -6.83
CA PRO A 122 16.46 7.81 -5.85
C PRO A 122 15.45 6.72 -5.52
N SER A 123 15.95 5.54 -5.10
CA SER A 123 15.08 4.44 -4.67
C SER A 123 14.15 4.88 -3.55
N MET A 124 12.96 4.28 -3.49
CA MET A 124 11.98 4.57 -2.46
C MET A 124 12.49 4.18 -1.08
N GLN A 125 13.29 3.11 -1.00
CA GLN A 125 13.97 2.73 0.24
C GLN A 125 14.90 3.85 0.75
N GLU A 126 15.74 4.42 -0.13
CA GLU A 126 16.60 5.55 0.23
C GLU A 126 15.77 6.77 0.67
N ARG A 127 14.69 7.09 -0.05
CA ARG A 127 13.77 8.19 0.29
C ARG A 127 13.18 8.00 1.69
N VAL A 128 12.79 6.77 2.04
CA VAL A 128 12.24 6.41 3.35
C VAL A 128 13.30 6.52 4.44
N GLU A 129 14.53 6.08 4.20
CA GLU A 129 15.62 6.12 5.18
C GLU A 129 16.10 7.54 5.46
N THR A 130 16.18 8.38 4.43
CA THR A 130 16.70 9.75 4.49
C THR A 130 15.64 10.82 4.76
N ALA A 131 14.37 10.43 4.88
CA ALA A 131 13.24 11.34 5.09
C ALA A 131 13.44 12.26 6.31
N LYS A 132 13.13 13.55 6.12
CA LYS A 132 13.18 14.60 7.15
C LYS A 132 11.87 15.39 7.17
N PRO A 133 11.52 16.06 8.30
CA PRO A 133 10.43 17.01 8.31
C PRO A 133 10.60 18.06 7.21
N ARG A 134 9.53 18.34 6.47
CA ARG A 134 9.55 19.33 5.37
C ARG A 134 9.47 20.75 5.93
N ASN A 135 10.19 21.66 5.29
CA ASN A 135 10.04 23.09 5.51
C ASN A 135 9.02 23.68 4.53
N PRO A 136 8.34 24.78 4.90
CA PRO A 136 7.52 25.52 3.94
C PRO A 136 8.35 25.96 2.72
N GLY A 137 7.93 25.55 1.53
CA GLY A 137 8.61 25.87 0.26
C GLY A 137 9.54 24.79 -0.27
N ASP A 138 9.75 23.69 0.45
CA ASP A 138 10.43 22.51 -0.10
C ASP A 138 9.60 21.92 -1.25
N GLY A 139 10.24 21.77 -2.42
CA GLY A 139 9.61 21.16 -3.59
C GLY A 139 9.19 19.72 -3.34
N ASP A 140 8.10 19.31 -3.99
CA ASP A 140 7.68 17.91 -4.05
C ASP A 140 8.46 17.19 -5.14
N ASP A 141 9.12 16.09 -4.78
CA ASP A 141 9.68 15.13 -5.74
C ASP A 141 8.91 13.82 -5.63
N ALA A 142 7.84 13.70 -6.42
CA ALA A 142 7.01 12.50 -6.51
C ALA A 142 7.48 11.53 -7.62
N ARG A 143 8.66 11.74 -8.20
CA ARG A 143 9.22 10.83 -9.21
C ARG A 143 9.50 9.46 -8.61
N SER A 144 9.32 8.40 -9.40
CA SER A 144 9.54 7.03 -8.97
C SER A 144 10.62 6.35 -9.80
N ASN A 145 11.45 5.55 -9.14
CA ASN A 145 12.52 4.81 -9.79
C ASN A 145 11.95 3.54 -10.47
N PRO A 146 12.29 3.24 -11.74
CA PRO A 146 11.83 2.04 -12.44
C PRO A 146 12.14 0.71 -11.73
N ALA A 147 13.23 0.64 -10.95
CA ALA A 147 13.59 -0.55 -10.20
C ALA A 147 12.62 -0.83 -9.05
N ASP A 148 12.06 0.22 -8.42
CA ASP A 148 11.05 0.07 -7.37
C ASP A 148 9.72 -0.42 -7.97
N ILE A 149 9.35 0.09 -9.16
CA ILE A 149 8.18 -0.40 -9.93
C ILE A 149 8.35 -1.88 -10.25
N SER A 150 9.52 -2.26 -10.77
CA SER A 150 9.85 -3.65 -11.09
C SER A 150 9.71 -4.56 -9.86
N GLN A 151 10.19 -4.14 -8.69
CA GLN A 151 10.08 -4.91 -7.45
C GLN A 151 8.63 -5.16 -7.04
N ILE A 152 7.79 -4.12 -7.06
CA ILE A 152 6.40 -4.25 -6.64
C ILE A 152 5.61 -5.07 -7.65
N LEU A 153 5.83 -4.83 -8.95
CA LEU A 153 5.17 -5.58 -10.01
C LEU A 153 5.52 -7.07 -9.92
N GLU A 154 6.79 -7.42 -9.74
CA GLU A 154 7.22 -8.82 -9.56
C GLU A 154 6.47 -9.48 -8.40
N TRP A 155 6.34 -8.80 -7.25
CA TRP A 155 5.59 -9.33 -6.13
C TRP A 155 4.11 -9.55 -6.48
N LEU A 156 3.47 -8.58 -7.12
CA LEU A 156 2.05 -8.69 -7.54
C LEU A 156 1.83 -9.85 -8.51
N VAL A 157 2.68 -9.99 -9.53
CA VAL A 157 2.60 -11.08 -10.52
C VAL A 157 2.77 -12.45 -9.85
N ASN A 158 3.73 -12.57 -8.92
CA ASN A 158 3.98 -13.82 -8.21
C ASN A 158 2.84 -14.20 -7.23
N ASN A 159 2.08 -13.22 -6.74
CA ASN A 159 0.98 -13.41 -5.80
C ASN A 159 -0.40 -13.17 -6.44
N TRP A 160 -0.46 -13.14 -7.78
CA TRP A 160 -1.69 -13.07 -8.53
C TRP A 160 -2.33 -14.47 -8.60
N ASP A 161 -3.61 -14.53 -8.27
CA ASP A 161 -4.41 -15.76 -8.25
C ASP A 161 -4.70 -16.33 -9.66
N GLY A 162 -4.34 -15.58 -10.70
CA GLY A 162 -4.60 -15.96 -12.10
C GLY A 162 -6.05 -15.75 -12.52
N ASP A 163 -6.88 -15.15 -11.66
CA ASP A 163 -8.21 -14.74 -12.06
C ASP A 163 -8.10 -13.43 -12.84
N ALA A 164 -8.42 -13.49 -14.14
CA ALA A 164 -8.56 -12.33 -15.02
C ALA A 164 -10.04 -12.02 -15.34
N SER A 165 -10.98 -12.70 -14.70
CA SER A 165 -12.41 -12.50 -14.92
C SER A 165 -12.91 -11.19 -14.30
N GLY A 166 -14.07 -10.75 -14.78
CA GLY A 166 -14.73 -9.51 -14.34
C GLY A 166 -14.62 -8.39 -15.37
N GLU A 167 -15.65 -7.54 -15.45
CA GLU A 167 -15.71 -6.44 -16.42
C GLU A 167 -14.78 -5.26 -16.05
N LEU A 168 -14.43 -5.12 -14.77
CA LEU A 168 -13.63 -4.01 -14.25
C LEU A 168 -12.51 -4.57 -13.37
N ARG A 169 -11.30 -4.60 -13.92
CA ARG A 169 -10.06 -5.04 -13.25
C ARG A 169 -9.03 -3.91 -13.21
N PRO A 170 -9.26 -2.87 -12.38
CA PRO A 170 -8.33 -1.75 -12.26
C PRO A 170 -6.96 -2.19 -11.70
N ASP A 171 -6.94 -3.26 -10.90
CA ASP A 171 -5.73 -3.91 -10.44
C ASP A 171 -4.88 -4.44 -11.61
N ILE A 172 -5.49 -5.14 -12.56
CA ILE A 172 -4.80 -5.63 -13.77
C ILE A 172 -4.37 -4.46 -14.65
N ALA A 173 -5.21 -3.45 -14.82
CA ALA A 173 -4.88 -2.26 -15.62
C ALA A 173 -3.62 -1.56 -15.09
N VAL A 174 -3.55 -1.31 -13.78
CA VAL A 174 -2.37 -0.70 -13.13
C VAL A 174 -1.13 -1.58 -13.30
N MET A 175 -1.25 -2.90 -13.20
CA MET A 175 -0.13 -3.81 -13.41
C MET A 175 0.37 -3.80 -14.86
N ILE A 176 -0.52 -3.70 -15.85
CA ILE A 176 -0.16 -3.57 -17.28
C ILE A 176 0.52 -2.22 -17.54
N GLU A 177 -0.01 -1.12 -16.98
CA GLU A 177 0.60 0.21 -17.09
C GLU A 177 1.99 0.23 -16.44
N ALA A 178 2.15 -0.42 -15.28
CA ALA A 178 3.43 -0.57 -14.61
C ALA A 178 4.45 -1.33 -15.47
N GLU A 179 4.02 -2.41 -16.09
CA GLU A 179 4.84 -3.21 -16.99
C GLU A 179 5.30 -2.40 -18.22
N GLN A 180 4.39 -1.63 -18.83
CA GLN A 180 4.71 -0.75 -19.96
C GLN A 180 5.68 0.37 -19.56
N ALA A 181 5.52 0.94 -18.36
CA ALA A 181 6.36 2.02 -17.86
C ALA A 181 7.84 1.61 -17.63
N ILE A 182 8.12 0.30 -17.56
CA ILE A 182 9.47 -0.27 -17.39
C ILE A 182 9.90 -1.11 -18.60
N ASP A 183 9.25 -0.96 -19.75
CA ASP A 183 9.52 -1.66 -21.01
C ASP A 183 9.54 -3.20 -20.87
N GLN A 184 8.62 -3.76 -20.10
CA GLN A 184 8.43 -5.22 -19.92
C GLN A 184 7.11 -5.70 -20.58
N SER A 185 6.90 -7.02 -20.65
CA SER A 185 5.70 -7.64 -21.27
C SER A 185 5.27 -9.00 -20.68
N ALA A 186 5.97 -9.51 -19.67
CA ALA A 186 5.76 -10.85 -19.13
C ALA A 186 4.36 -11.07 -18.51
N PHE A 187 3.80 -10.06 -17.86
CA PHE A 187 2.46 -10.12 -17.28
C PHE A 187 1.37 -10.09 -18.35
N GLN A 188 1.49 -9.19 -19.35
CA GLN A 188 0.60 -9.19 -20.52
C GLN A 188 0.62 -10.52 -21.28
N GLU A 189 1.80 -11.12 -21.45
CA GLU A 189 1.94 -12.45 -22.05
C GLU A 189 1.23 -13.53 -21.22
N ARG A 190 1.36 -13.48 -19.89
CA ARG A 190 0.68 -14.40 -18.97
C ARG A 190 -0.84 -14.25 -19.02
N ILE A 191 -1.37 -13.03 -19.10
CA ILE A 191 -2.82 -12.78 -19.26
C ILE A 191 -3.32 -13.35 -20.58
N SER A 192 -2.60 -13.10 -21.68
CA SER A 192 -2.99 -13.56 -23.01
C SER A 192 -3.13 -15.10 -23.06
N GLN A 193 -2.25 -15.83 -22.37
CA GLN A 193 -2.34 -17.28 -22.25
C GLN A 193 -3.58 -17.77 -21.50
N ILE A 194 -4.09 -16.98 -20.54
CA ILE A 194 -5.31 -17.31 -19.78
C ILE A 194 -6.55 -17.10 -20.66
N GLU A 195 -6.60 -16.01 -21.44
CA GLU A 195 -7.69 -15.76 -22.39
C GLU A 195 -7.73 -16.80 -23.53
N GLU A 196 -6.57 -17.27 -23.99
CA GLU A 196 -6.47 -18.32 -25.01
C GLU A 196 -6.93 -19.70 -24.50
N LEU A 197 -6.84 -19.98 -23.20
CA LEU A 197 -7.31 -21.22 -22.59
C LEU A 197 -8.83 -21.17 -22.38
N SER A 198 -9.59 -21.63 -23.37
CA SER A 198 -11.03 -21.82 -23.24
C SER A 198 -11.34 -22.89 -22.19
N PRO A 199 -12.50 -22.85 -21.50
CA PRO A 199 -12.96 -23.92 -20.61
C PRO A 199 -12.99 -25.31 -21.29
N ARG A 200 -13.12 -25.36 -22.63
CA ARG A 200 -13.00 -26.61 -23.39
C ARG A 200 -11.58 -27.16 -23.39
N ASP A 201 -10.57 -26.30 -23.50
CA ASP A 201 -9.16 -26.68 -23.56
C ASP A 201 -8.70 -27.24 -22.20
N VAL A 202 -9.21 -26.68 -21.10
CA VAL A 202 -9.01 -27.20 -19.74
C VAL A 202 -9.65 -28.57 -19.56
N VAL A 203 -10.86 -28.79 -20.10
CA VAL A 203 -11.51 -30.12 -20.05
C VAL A 203 -10.77 -31.13 -20.91
N GLU A 204 -10.25 -30.76 -22.08
CA GLU A 204 -9.43 -31.66 -22.92
C GLU A 204 -8.10 -32.03 -22.24
N LEU A 205 -7.42 -31.07 -21.61
CA LEU A 205 -6.20 -31.30 -20.83
C LEU A 205 -6.43 -32.22 -19.61
N LEU A 206 -7.57 -32.08 -18.92
CA LEU A 206 -7.90 -32.88 -17.74
C LEU A 206 -8.48 -34.26 -18.08
N THR A 207 -9.09 -34.41 -19.26
CA THR A 207 -9.70 -35.69 -19.67
C THR A 207 -8.77 -36.58 -20.49
N GLY A 208 -7.57 -36.10 -20.87
CA GLY A 208 -6.51 -36.92 -21.44
C GLY A 208 -7.01 -37.91 -22.49
N ARG A 209 -7.52 -37.42 -23.62
CA ARG A 209 -7.91 -38.27 -24.74
C ARG A 209 -6.71 -38.58 -25.63
N ASP A 210 -6.21 -39.80 -25.50
CA ASP A 210 -6.24 -40.73 -26.64
C ASP A 210 -7.62 -41.43 -26.68
#